data_AF-A0A962AB11-F1
#
_entry.id   AF-A0A962AB11-F1
#
_cell.length_a   1.000
_cell.length_b   1.000
_cell.length_c   1.000
_cell.angle_alpha   90.00
_cell.angle_beta   90.00
_cell.angle_gamma   90.00
#
_symmetry.space_group_name_H-M   'P 1'
#
loop_
_entity.id
_entity.type
_entity.pdbx_description
1 polymer ?
#
loop_
_entity_poly.entity_id
_entity_poly.type
_entity_poly.pdbx_seq_one_letter_code
_entity_poly.pdbx_strand_id
1 'polypeptide(L)'
;MKVGLFIPCFIDALFPEVGVATLELLERFGLDVVYPTEQTCCGQPMANSGFEAEAAGAEALLARNFKGFDYIVGPSGSCVHHIRNHFTAIEQTPAVLEVRARTYELVEFLH
;
A
#
# COMPACT_ATOMS: atom_id res chain seq x y z
N MET A 1 -12.82 12.31 2.63
CA MET A 1 -11.42 11.91 2.53
C MET A 1 -11.41 10.52 1.92
N LYS A 2 -10.80 10.38 0.74
CA LYS A 2 -10.80 9.14 -0.01
C LYS A 2 -9.57 8.32 0.39
N VAL A 3 -9.79 7.18 1.03
CA VAL A 3 -8.75 6.28 1.53
C VAL A 3 -8.60 5.10 0.58
N GLY A 4 -7.41 4.92 0.05
CA GLY A 4 -7.04 3.72 -0.70
C GLY A 4 -6.66 2.61 0.29
N LEU A 5 -7.44 1.54 0.33
CA LEU A 5 -7.14 0.37 1.15
C LEU A 5 -6.10 -0.49 0.43
N PHE A 6 -4.87 -0.48 0.95
CA PHE A 6 -3.80 -1.36 0.51
C PHE A 6 -3.80 -2.64 1.33
N ILE A 7 -4.09 -3.76 0.70
CA ILE A 7 -4.02 -5.09 1.30
C ILE A 7 -2.72 -5.78 0.85
N PRO A 8 -1.78 -6.03 1.78
CA PRO A 8 -0.57 -6.79 1.49
C PRO A 8 -0.88 -8.16 0.88
N CYS A 9 -0.08 -8.56 -0.11
CA CYS A 9 -0.29 -9.81 -0.84
C CYS A 9 -0.35 -11.06 0.05
N PHE A 10 0.39 -11.09 1.16
CA PHE A 10 0.33 -12.22 2.10
C PHE A 10 -0.94 -12.21 2.96
N ILE A 11 -1.49 -11.03 3.24
CA ILE A 11 -2.78 -10.91 3.94
C ILE A 11 -3.89 -11.42 3.03
N ASP A 12 -3.90 -10.97 1.77
CA ASP A 12 -4.87 -11.43 0.77
C ASP A 12 -4.84 -12.96 0.58
N ALA A 13 -3.63 -13.54 0.53
CA ALA A 13 -3.47 -14.97 0.29
C ALA A 13 -3.67 -15.86 1.52
N LEU A 14 -3.32 -15.39 2.73
CA LEU A 14 -3.22 -16.24 3.93
C LEU A 14 -4.17 -15.86 5.06
N PHE A 15 -4.53 -14.58 5.18
CA PHE A 15 -5.32 -14.03 6.28
C PHE A 15 -6.35 -12.98 5.79
N PRO A 16 -7.20 -13.31 4.79
CA PRO A 16 -8.09 -12.34 4.16
C PRO A 16 -9.04 -11.66 5.14
N GLU A 17 -9.39 -12.31 6.25
CA GLU A 17 -10.19 -11.75 7.34
C GLU A 17 -9.57 -10.48 7.95
N VAL A 18 -8.24 -10.34 7.94
CA VAL A 18 -7.55 -9.12 8.41
C VAL A 18 -7.82 -7.95 7.46
N GLY A 19 -7.87 -8.21 6.14
CA GLY A 19 -8.24 -7.21 5.16
C GLY A 19 -9.68 -6.73 5.32
N VAL A 20 -10.62 -7.67 5.52
CA VAL A 20 -12.03 -7.36 5.80
C VAL A 20 -12.17 -6.57 7.10
N ALA A 21 -11.52 -7.00 8.19
CA ALA A 21 -11.57 -6.30 9.46
C ALA A 21 -10.97 -4.87 9.37
N THR A 22 -9.94 -4.67 8.55
CA THR A 22 -9.36 -3.35 8.29
C THR A 22 -10.36 -2.43 7.58
N LEU A 23 -11.04 -2.94 6.54
CA LEU A 23 -12.09 -2.22 5.84
C LEU A 23 -13.21 -1.80 6.81
N GLU A 24 -13.78 -2.77 7.54
CA GLU A 24 -14.88 -2.52 8.48
C GLU A 24 -14.49 -1.51 9.58
N LEU A 25 -13.24 -1.57 10.06
CA LEU A 25 -12.74 -0.61 11.04
C LEU A 25 -12.71 0.81 10.47
N LEU A 26 -12.13 0.99 9.28
CA LEU A 26 -12.04 2.31 8.64
C LEU A 26 -13.43 2.87 8.30
N GLU A 27 -14.37 2.02 7.85
CA GLU A 27 -15.76 2.41 7.59
C GLU A 27 -16.48 2.87 8.88
N ARG A 28 -16.19 2.26 10.04
CA ARG A 28 -16.75 2.70 11.34
C ARG A 28 -16.30 4.10 11.76
N PHE A 29 -15.17 4.59 11.24
CA PHE A 29 -14.74 5.98 11.41
C PHE A 29 -15.38 6.93 10.39
N GLY A 30 -16.28 6.43 9.52
CA GLY A 30 -16.98 7.24 8.51
C GLY A 30 -16.11 7.64 7.32
N LEU A 31 -15.03 6.88 7.05
CA LEU A 31 -14.12 7.13 5.94
C LEU A 31 -14.67 6.56 4.62
N ASP A 32 -14.37 7.24 3.50
CA ASP A 32 -14.67 6.74 2.15
C ASP A 32 -13.52 5.83 1.69
N VAL A 33 -13.68 4.53 1.92
CA VAL A 33 -12.64 3.52 1.70
C VAL A 33 -12.85 2.84 0.35
N VAL A 34 -11.82 2.86 -0.49
CA VAL A 34 -11.82 2.18 -1.79
C VAL A 34 -10.71 1.16 -1.83
N TYR A 35 -11.05 -0.06 -2.24
CA TYR A 35 -10.09 -1.12 -2.54
C TYR A 35 -9.85 -1.20 -4.06
N PRO A 36 -8.68 -0.76 -4.58
CA PRO A 36 -8.34 -0.97 -5.98
C PRO A 36 -8.18 -2.47 -6.28
N THR A 37 -9.05 -3.04 -7.11
CA THR A 37 -9.07 -4.50 -7.38
C THR A 37 -7.90 -5.01 -8.22
N GLU A 38 -7.14 -4.11 -8.85
CA GLU A 38 -5.91 -4.45 -9.59
C GLU A 38 -4.65 -4.42 -8.71
N GLN A 39 -4.78 -4.20 -7.39
CA GLN A 39 -3.62 -4.18 -6.48
C GLN A 39 -3.03 -5.58 -6.30
N THR A 40 -1.73 -5.63 -6.00
CA THR A 40 -1.01 -6.89 -5.76
C THR A 40 0.02 -6.73 -4.64
N CYS A 41 1.32 -6.91 -4.92
CA CYS A 41 2.41 -6.81 -3.97
C CYS A 41 3.00 -5.39 -3.94
N CYS A 42 3.63 -5.03 -2.81
CA CYS A 42 4.41 -3.80 -2.67
C CYS A 42 5.83 -3.90 -3.25
N GLY A 43 6.30 -5.08 -3.63
CA GLY A 43 7.67 -5.32 -4.13
C GLY A 43 8.69 -5.74 -3.07
N GLN A 44 8.32 -5.66 -1.78
CA GLN A 44 9.24 -5.92 -0.66
C GLN A 44 10.00 -7.26 -0.74
N PRO A 45 9.39 -8.40 -1.13
CA PRO A 45 10.11 -9.67 -1.17
C PRO A 45 11.31 -9.69 -2.12
N MET A 46 11.21 -8.99 -3.26
CA MET A 46 12.31 -8.88 -4.22
C MET A 46 13.45 -8.03 -3.66
N ALA A 47 13.11 -6.88 -3.07
CA ALA A 47 14.08 -6.01 -2.42
C ALA A 47 14.83 -6.72 -1.29
N ASN A 48 14.10 -7.38 -0.37
CA ASN A 48 14.70 -8.14 0.72
C ASN A 48 15.66 -9.26 0.24
N SER A 49 15.50 -9.72 -1.00
CA SER A 49 16.31 -10.79 -1.60
C SER A 49 17.50 -10.25 -2.42
N GLY A 50 17.71 -8.93 -2.46
CA GLY A 50 18.76 -8.27 -3.25
C GLY A 50 18.42 -8.08 -4.72
N PHE A 51 17.14 -8.23 -5.09
CA PHE A 51 16.62 -8.08 -6.44
C PHE A 51 15.75 -6.82 -6.57
N GLU A 52 16.13 -5.70 -5.94
CA GLU A 52 15.38 -4.44 -5.96
C GLU A 52 14.91 -4.04 -7.37
N ALA A 53 15.77 -4.16 -8.38
CA ALA A 53 15.40 -3.80 -9.76
C ALA A 53 14.21 -4.62 -10.30
N GLU A 54 14.03 -5.85 -9.82
CA GLU A 54 12.92 -6.73 -10.22
C GLU A 54 11.59 -6.33 -9.57
N ALA A 55 11.60 -5.45 -8.55
CA ALA A 55 10.38 -4.90 -7.96
C ALA A 55 9.68 -3.86 -8.86
N ALA A 56 10.32 -3.38 -9.93
CA ALA A 56 9.82 -2.29 -10.78
C ALA A 56 8.39 -2.50 -11.29
N GLY A 57 8.02 -3.73 -11.64
CA GLY A 57 6.65 -4.05 -12.08
C GLY A 57 5.61 -3.89 -10.96
N ALA A 58 5.94 -4.36 -9.74
CA ALA A 58 5.07 -4.23 -8.57
C ALA A 58 4.94 -2.77 -8.14
N GLU A 59 6.06 -2.04 -8.11
CA GLU A 59 6.06 -0.61 -7.78
C GLU A 59 5.25 0.22 -8.79
N ALA A 60 5.43 -0.01 -10.09
CA ALA A 60 4.68 0.71 -11.12
C ALA A 60 3.17 0.47 -11.01
N LEU A 61 2.76 -0.77 -10.72
CA LEU A 61 1.37 -1.14 -10.52
C LEU A 61 0.79 -0.49 -9.26
N LEU A 62 1.51 -0.53 -8.14
CA LEU A 62 1.08 0.09 -6.89
C LEU A 62 0.93 1.61 -7.07
N ALA A 63 1.92 2.28 -7.67
CA ALA A 63 1.84 3.71 -7.95
C ALA A 63 0.64 4.06 -8.85
N ARG A 64 0.36 3.24 -9.87
CA ARG A 64 -0.80 3.43 -10.76
C ARG A 64 -2.13 3.31 -10.02
N ASN A 65 -2.26 2.31 -9.16
CA ASN A 65 -3.51 2.01 -8.47
C ASN A 65 -3.83 3.00 -7.34
N PHE A 66 -2.80 3.55 -6.70
CA PHE A 66 -2.95 4.37 -5.51
C PHE A 66 -2.69 5.87 -5.72
N LYS A 67 -2.34 6.32 -6.92
CA LYS A 67 -2.24 7.76 -7.22
C LYS A 67 -3.58 8.48 -6.99
N GLY A 68 -3.52 9.67 -6.42
CA GLY A 68 -4.69 10.55 -6.24
C GLY A 68 -5.59 10.21 -5.05
N PHE A 69 -5.27 9.22 -4.22
CA PHE A 69 -5.92 9.02 -2.93
C PHE A 69 -5.40 10.01 -1.89
N ASP A 70 -6.26 10.46 -0.97
CA ASP A 70 -5.84 11.37 0.12
C ASP A 70 -4.90 10.64 1.09
N TYR A 71 -5.20 9.38 1.37
CA TYR A 71 -4.39 8.47 2.18
C TYR A 71 -4.42 7.07 1.59
N ILE A 72 -3.33 6.34 1.75
CA ILE A 72 -3.22 4.92 1.44
C ILE A 72 -2.93 4.22 2.75
N VAL A 73 -3.81 3.32 3.17
CA VAL A 73 -3.72 2.69 4.49
C VAL A 73 -3.61 1.19 4.32
N GLY A 74 -2.62 0.58 4.98
CA GLY A 74 -2.43 -0.87 4.92
C GLY A 74 -2.08 -1.50 6.27
N PRO A 75 -2.61 -2.71 6.58
CA PRO A 75 -2.36 -3.42 7.84
C PRO A 75 -1.04 -4.20 7.83
N SER A 76 0.07 -3.54 7.41
CA SER A 76 1.41 -4.13 7.48
C SER A 76 2.48 -3.06 7.53
N GLY A 77 3.11 -2.93 8.69
CA GLY A 77 4.24 -2.01 8.89
C GLY A 77 5.41 -2.28 7.93
N SER A 78 5.69 -3.54 7.59
CA SER A 78 6.81 -3.87 6.69
C SER A 78 6.54 -3.43 5.24
N CYS A 79 5.32 -3.65 4.75
CA CYS A 79 4.94 -3.24 3.40
C CYS A 79 4.84 -1.71 3.30
N VAL A 80 4.24 -1.06 4.31
CA VAL A 80 4.17 0.40 4.37
C VAL A 80 5.57 1.02 4.43
N HIS A 81 6.45 0.48 5.28
CA HIS A 81 7.83 0.96 5.37
C HIS A 81 8.57 0.81 4.03
N HIS A 82 8.39 -0.31 3.33
CA HIS A 82 8.97 -0.54 2.02
C HIS A 82 8.47 0.50 1.00
N ILE A 83 7.15 0.74 0.92
CA ILE A 83 6.57 1.76 0.03
C ILE A 83 7.13 3.15 0.37
N ARG A 84 7.25 3.52 1.64
CA ARG A 84 7.74 4.86 2.02
C ARG A 84 9.22 5.04 1.70
N ASN A 85 10.06 4.04 1.99
CA ASN A 85 11.51 4.22 2.07
C ASN A 85 12.33 3.49 0.99
N HIS A 86 11.80 2.42 0.41
CA HIS A 86 12.53 1.50 -0.48
C HIS A 86 11.90 1.35 -1.87
N PHE A 87 10.92 2.21 -2.19
CA PHE A 87 10.20 2.23 -3.46
C PHE A 87 11.01 2.98 -4.53
N THR A 88 12.11 2.36 -4.97
CA THR A 88 13.16 3.00 -5.77
C THR A 88 13.46 2.31 -7.10
N ALA A 89 12.75 1.22 -7.44
CA ALA A 89 12.95 0.49 -8.68
C ALA A 89 12.34 1.20 -9.91
N ILE A 90 11.50 2.22 -9.70
CA ILE A 90 10.91 3.06 -10.75
C ILE A 90 11.30 4.54 -10.65
N GLU A 91 11.05 5.30 -11.71
CA GLU A 91 11.25 6.75 -11.74
C GLU A 91 10.42 7.46 -10.65
N GLN A 92 11.06 8.34 -9.89
CA GLN A 92 10.46 9.07 -8.77
C GLN A 92 9.67 10.30 -9.25
N THR A 93 8.64 10.04 -10.06
CA THR A 93 7.71 11.08 -10.54
C THR A 93 6.92 11.71 -9.37
N PRO A 94 6.32 12.90 -9.55
CA PRO A 94 5.49 13.52 -8.51
C PRO A 94 4.39 12.60 -7.96
N ALA A 95 3.75 11.80 -8.83
CA ALA A 95 2.72 10.84 -8.43
C ALA A 95 3.29 9.69 -7.57
N VAL A 96 4.50 9.21 -7.88
CA VAL A 96 5.19 8.20 -7.07
C VAL A 96 5.54 8.77 -5.70
N LEU A 97 6.13 9.97 -5.65
CA LEU A 97 6.47 10.64 -4.40
C LEU A 97 5.22 10.89 -3.53
N GLU A 98 4.09 11.25 -4.14
CA GLU A 98 2.81 11.40 -3.47
C GLU A 98 2.31 10.09 -2.86
N VAL A 99 2.33 8.99 -3.62
CA VAL A 99 1.99 7.65 -3.12
C VAL A 99 2.87 7.28 -1.92
N ARG A 100 4.19 7.49 -2.03
CA ARG A 100 5.12 7.23 -0.93
C ARG A 100 4.78 8.07 0.31
N ALA A 101 4.50 9.36 0.14
CA ALA A 101 4.21 10.28 1.25
C ALA A 101 2.85 10.02 1.91
N ARG A 102 1.87 9.50 1.16
CA ARG A 102 0.50 9.27 1.62
C ARG A 102 0.25 7.83 2.11
N THR A 103 1.26 6.97 2.15
CA THR A 103 1.12 5.59 2.62
C THR A 103 1.37 5.50 4.13
N TYR A 104 0.40 4.96 4.86
CA TYR A 104 0.39 4.84 6.32
C TYR A 104 0.07 3.42 6.75
N GLU A 105 0.64 3.06 7.90
CA GLU A 105 0.29 1.84 8.61
C GLU A 105 -1.04 2.07 9.35
N LEU A 106 -1.88 1.05 9.47
CA LEU A 106 -3.24 1.17 10.04
C LEU A 106 -3.24 1.83 11.43
N VAL A 107 -2.35 1.42 12.32
CA VAL A 107 -2.26 1.96 13.68
C VAL A 107 -1.68 3.38 13.65
N GLU A 108 -0.65 3.63 12.83
CA GLU A 108 -0.12 4.99 12.60
C GLU A 108 -1.20 5.96 12.10
N PHE A 109 -2.07 5.50 11.21
CA PHE A 109 -3.12 6.33 10.63
C PHE A 109 -4.22 6.71 11.63
N LEU A 110 -4.45 5.87 12.65
CA LEU A 110 -5.52 6.05 13.64
C LEU A 110 -5.09 6.83 14.90
N HIS A 111 -3.80 7.13 15.09
CA HIS A 111 -3.22 7.82 16.25
C HIS A 111 -2.66 9.21 15.91
#